data_AF-A0A8S3D0N9-F1
#
_entry.id   AF-A0A8S3D0N9-F1
#
_cell.length_a   1.000
_cell.length_b   1.000
_cell.length_c   1.000
_cell.angle_alpha   90.00
_cell.angle_beta   90.00
_cell.angle_gamma   90.00
#
_symmetry.space_group_name_H-M   'P 1'
#
loop_
_entity.id
_entity.type
_entity.pdbx_description
1 polymer ?
#
loop_
_entity_poly.entity_id
_entity_poly.type
_entity_poly.pdbx_seq_one_letter_code
_entity_poly.pdbx_strand_id
1 'polypeptide(L)' 'MSTIGYGDYYPKTMLGMLIGAVATVAGVLIIDLPMPIIVESFANFYTHLRARSKL' A
#
# COMPACT_ATOMS: atom_id res chain seq x y z
N MET A 1 4.98 3.35 -5.72
CA MET A 1 5.20 2.16 -6.58
C MET A 1 4.43 1.02 -5.97
N SER A 2 3.72 0.20 -6.76
CA SER A 2 2.99 -0.98 -6.28
C SER A 2 3.89 -2.18 -5.91
N THR A 3 5.21 -1.96 -5.87
CA THR A 3 6.26 -2.95 -5.52
C THR A 3 6.22 -4.28 -6.28
N ILE A 4 5.45 -4.38 -7.38
CA ILE A 4 5.28 -5.65 -8.12
C ILE A 4 6.59 -6.08 -8.80
N GLY A 5 7.35 -5.12 -9.35
CA GLY A 5 8.69 -5.37 -9.87
C GLY A 5 8.75 -6.35 -11.04
N TYR A 6 7.92 -6.14 -12.06
CA TYR A 6 7.90 -6.98 -13.27
C TYR A 6 9.26 -7.10 -13.98
N GLY A 7 10.15 -6.10 -13.82
CA GLY A 7 11.54 -6.14 -14.30
C GLY A 7 11.72 -5.85 -15.79
N ASP A 8 10.64 -5.50 -16.48
CA ASP A 8 10.58 -5.04 -17.87
C ASP A 8 11.14 -3.62 -18.06
N TYR A 9 10.90 -2.73 -17.10
CA TYR A 9 11.50 -1.40 -17.05
C TYR A 9 12.33 -1.22 -15.77
N TYR A 10 13.66 -1.09 -15.94
CA TYR A 10 14.60 -0.84 -14.85
C TYR A 10 15.70 0.14 -15.25
N PRO A 11 16.17 1.00 -14.32
CA PRO A 11 17.28 1.89 -14.59
C PRO A 11 18.58 1.08 -14.72
N LYS A 12 19.35 1.32 -15.80
CA LYS A 12 20.66 0.68 -16.02
C LYS A 12 21.85 1.45 -15.42
N THR A 13 21.63 2.68 -14.97
CA THR A 13 22.67 3.52 -14.36
C THR A 13 22.65 3.36 -12.84
N MET A 14 23.83 3.37 -12.21
CA MET A 14 23.93 3.26 -10.73
C MET A 14 23.14 4.36 -10.01
N LEU A 15 23.17 5.59 -10.55
CA LEU A 15 22.46 6.72 -9.98
C LEU A 15 20.93 6.56 -10.12
N GLY A 16 20.47 6.00 -11.24
CA GLY A 16 19.06 5.67 -11.45
C GLY A 16 18.56 4.56 -10.53
N MET A 17 19.40 3.57 -10.23
CA MET A 17 19.08 2.51 -9.26
C MET A 17 18.93 3.06 -7.84
N LEU A 18 19.81 3.98 -7.42
CA LEU A 18 19.72 4.61 -6.10
C LEU A 18 18.44 5.45 -5.94
N ILE A 19 18.12 6.26 -6.95
CA ILE A 19 16.90 7.06 -6.98
C ILE A 19 15.66 6.16 -7.00
N GLY A 20 15.70 5.08 -7.80
CA GLY A 20 14.63 4.08 -7.84
C GLY A 20 14.39 3.42 -6.49
N ALA A 21 15.45 3.09 -5.75
CA ALA A 21 15.35 2.52 -4.40
C ALA A 21 14.69 3.51 -3.42
N VAL A 22 15.15 4.76 -3.39
CA VAL A 22 14.59 5.81 -2.52
C VAL A 22 13.13 6.10 -2.87
N ALA A 23 12.80 6.20 -4.16
CA ALA A 23 11.44 6.46 -4.64
C ALA A 23 10.49 5.29 -4.32
N THR A 24 10.98 4.05 -4.35
CA THR A 24 10.18 2.88 -3.97
C THR A 24 9.80 2.95 -2.50
N VAL A 25 10.78 3.18 -1.61
CA VAL A 25 10.55 3.28 -0.16
C VAL A 25 9.61 4.43 0.18
N ALA A 26 9.85 5.61 -0.40
CA ALA A 26 8.97 6.76 -0.21
C ALA A 26 7.54 6.48 -0.69
N GLY A 27 7.40 5.80 -1.84
CA GLY A 27 6.11 5.44 -2.40
C GLY A 27 5.32 4.46 -1.53
N VAL A 28 5.98 3.51 -0.86
CA VAL A 28 5.31 2.58 0.08
C VAL A 28 4.82 3.32 1.31
N LEU A 29 5.65 4.17 1.92
CA LEU A 29 5.30 4.94 3.11
C LEU A 29 4.05 5.82 2.90
N ILE A 30 3.90 6.40 1.70
CA ILE A 30 2.72 7.22 1.36
C ILE A 30 1.44 6.38 1.27
N ILE A 31 1.53 5.15 0.77
CA ILE A 31 0.39 4.25 0.58
C ILE A 31 -0.01 3.58 1.90
N ASP A 32 0.94 3.35 2.80
CA ASP A 32 0.70 2.69 4.09
C ASP A 32 -0.09 3.57 5.08
N LEU A 33 -0.10 4.89 4.91
CA LEU A 33 -0.87 5.80 5.76
C LEU A 33 -2.40 5.74 5.55
N PRO A 34 -2.94 5.76 4.31
CA PRO A 34 -4.38 5.65 4.09
C PRO A 34 -4.94 4.22 4.23
N MET A 35 -4.11 3.18 4.08
CA MET A 35 -4.58 1.79 4.11
C MET A 35 -5.25 1.39 5.45
N PRO A 36 -4.65 1.65 6.61
CA PRO A 36 -5.24 1.34 7.92
C PRO A 36 -6.58 2.04 8.15
N ILE A 37 -6.69 3.30 7.73
CA ILE A 37 -7.93 4.10 7.87
C ILE A 37 -9.09 3.45 7.11
N ILE A 38 -8.82 2.95 5.90
CA ILE A 38 -9.81 2.26 5.09
C ILE A 38 -10.18 0.92 5.74
N VAL A 39 -9.20 0.15 6.19
CA VAL A 39 -9.43 -1.16 6.84
C VAL A 39 -10.26 -1.01 8.11
N GLU A 40 -9.99 -0.02 8.95
CA GLU A 40 -10.75 0.26 10.16
C GLU A 40 -12.20 0.66 9.86
N SER A 41 -12.42 1.47 8.82
CA SER A 41 -13.77 1.81 8.35
C SER A 41 -14.56 0.56 7.93
N PHE A 42 -13.94 -0.33 7.16
CA PHE A 42 -14.55 -1.60 6.76
C PHE A 42 -14.77 -2.54 7.95
N ALA A 43 -13.82 -2.63 8.88
CA ALA A 43 -13.95 -3.45 10.08
C ALA A 43 -15.10 -2.97 10.98
N ASN A 44 -15.26 -1.66 11.12
CA ASN A 44 -16.38 -1.06 11.85
C ASN A 44 -17.71 -1.39 11.17
N PHE A 45 -17.82 -1.22 9.85
CA PHE A 45 -19.02 -1.58 9.11
C PHE A 45 -19.38 -3.07 9.26
N TYR A 46 -18.38 -3.96 9.13
CA TYR A 46 -18.58 -5.41 9.28
C TYR A 46 -19.00 -5.78 10.71
N THR A 47 -18.43 -5.13 11.72
CA THR A 47 -18.80 -5.34 13.13
C THR A 47 -20.26 -4.96 13.38
N HIS A 48 -20.72 -3.85 12.81
CA HIS A 48 -22.13 -3.41 12.92
C HIS A 48 -23.09 -4.37 12.19
N LEU A 49 -22.72 -4.84 10.99
CA LEU A 49 -23.51 -5.86 10.27
C LEU A 49 -23.61 -7.17 11.07
N ARG A 50 -22.50 -7.61 11.66
CA ARG A 50 -22.45 -8.85 12.46
C ARG A 50 -23.18 -8.72 13.79
N ALA A 51 -23.24 -7.52 14.37
CA ALA A 51 -24.05 -7.24 15.56
C ALA A 51 -25.55 -7.30 15.23
N ARG A 52 -25.96 -6.80 14.05
CA ARG A 52 -27.35 -6.88 13.57
C ARG A 52 -27.78 -8.30 13.17
N SER A 53 -26.86 -9.15 12.69
CA SER A 53 -27.20 -10.54 12.32
C SER A 53 -27.35 -11.49 13.51
N LYS A 54 -27.03 -11.05 14.73
CA LYS A 54 -27.16 -11.84 15.97
C LYS A 54 -28.46 -11.53 16.75
N LEU A 55 -29.30 -10.64 16.22
CA LEU A 55 -30.69 -10.43 16.63
C LEU A 55 -31.61 -11.25 15.72
#